data_AF-A0A232F611-F1
#
_entry.id   AF-A0A232F611-F1
#
_cell.length_a   1.000
_cell.length_b   1.000
_cell.length_c   1.000
_cell.angle_alpha   90.00
_cell.angle_beta   90.00
_cell.angle_gamma   90.00
#
_symmetry.space_group_name_H-M   'P 1'
#
loop_
_entity.id
_entity.type
_entity.pdbx_description
1 polymer ?
#
loop_
_entity_poly.entity_id
_entity_poly.type
_entity_poly.pdbx_seq_one_letter_code
_entity_poly.pdbx_strand_id
1 'polypeptide(L)' 'MVEIRGGSQSQDYHKTYVGERLLGYTCTKCSKFYKMWSNYLKHKCEAPEFKCPLCPFAAFKAFILTAHRAEHHPDAGNT' A
#
# COMPACT_ATOMS: atom_id res chain seq x y z
N MET A 1 -19.23 -17.97 5.50
CA MET A 1 -18.25 -17.52 6.51
C MET A 1 -16.90 -17.56 5.84
N VAL A 2 -16.36 -16.43 5.39
CA VAL A 2 -15.01 -16.38 4.81
C VAL A 2 -14.05 -16.37 5.98
N GLU A 3 -13.25 -17.44 6.11
CA GLU A 3 -12.36 -17.64 7.24
C GLU A 3 -11.25 -16.57 7.28
N ILE A 4 -11.45 -15.57 8.12
CA ILE A 4 -10.41 -14.59 8.48
C ILE A 4 -9.50 -15.27 9.52
N ARG A 5 -8.51 -16.05 9.08
CA ARG A 5 -7.39 -16.45 9.94
C ARG A 5 -6.47 -15.25 10.13
N GLY A 6 -6.81 -14.43 11.13
CA GLY A 6 -6.01 -13.30 11.60
C GLY A 6 -4.71 -13.76 12.24
N GLY A 7 -3.69 -13.98 11.41
CA GLY A 7 -2.30 -14.06 11.84
C GLY A 7 -1.69 -12.67 11.85
N SER A 8 -1.34 -12.18 13.03
CA SER A 8 -0.59 -10.96 13.28
C SER A 8 0.62 -10.85 12.36
N GLN A 9 0.65 -9.84 11.50
CA GLN A 9 1.87 -9.44 10.79
C GLN A 9 1.61 -8.07 10.18
N SER A 10 2.23 -7.04 10.75
CA SER A 10 2.40 -5.71 10.16
C SER A 10 3.23 -5.84 8.89
N GLN A 11 2.65 -6.45 7.87
CA GLN A 11 3.27 -6.67 6.60
C GLN A 11 2.78 -5.57 5.69
N ASP A 12 3.73 -4.76 5.24
CA ASP A 12 3.53 -3.67 4.30
C ASP A 12 3.13 -4.18 2.89
N TYR A 13 2.41 -5.31 2.82
CA TYR A 13 1.90 -5.93 1.61
C TYR A 13 0.64 -6.74 1.87
N HIS A 14 -0.21 -6.85 0.85
CA HIS A 14 -1.32 -7.82 0.80
C HIS A 14 -1.04 -8.91 -0.24
N LYS A 15 -1.61 -10.09 -0.03
CA LYS A 15 -1.48 -11.25 -0.93
C LYS A 15 -2.67 -11.30 -1.88
N THR A 16 -2.40 -11.46 -3.17
CA THR A 16 -3.46 -11.59 -4.19
C THR A 16 -3.58 -13.06 -4.58
N TYR A 17 -4.81 -13.58 -4.58
CA TYR A 17 -5.12 -14.97 -4.93
C TYR A 17 -6.05 -15.02 -6.14
N VAL A 18 -5.88 -16.02 -7.01
CA VAL A 18 -6.84 -16.36 -8.05
C VAL A 18 -7.29 -17.81 -7.81
N GLY A 19 -8.53 -17.97 -7.35
CA GLY A 19 -8.97 -19.22 -6.73
C GLY A 19 -8.10 -19.54 -5.50
N GLU A 20 -7.55 -20.76 -5.47
CA GLU A 20 -6.65 -21.22 -4.41
C GLU A 20 -5.16 -20.88 -4.67
N ARG A 21 -4.84 -20.27 -5.81
CA ARG A 21 -3.47 -20.00 -6.22
C ARG A 21 -3.03 -18.60 -5.80
N LEU A 22 -1.91 -18.51 -5.07
CA LEU A 22 -1.26 -17.23 -4.79
C LEU A 22 -0.70 -16.64 -6.11
N LEU A 23 -1.25 -15.52 -6.52
CA LEU A 23 -0.88 -14.81 -7.75
C LEU A 23 0.30 -13.86 -7.51
N GLY A 24 0.38 -13.26 -6.32
CA GLY A 24 1.49 -12.39 -5.97
C GLY A 24 1.28 -11.59 -4.69
N TYR A 25 2.15 -10.60 -4.52
CA TYR A 25 2.31 -9.77 -3.34
C TYR A 25 2.24 -8.31 -3.78
N THR A 26 1.34 -7.55 -3.17
CA THR A 26 1.16 -6.13 -3.48
C THR A 26 1.61 -5.33 -2.28
N CYS A 27 2.63 -4.50 -2.44
CA CYS A 27 3.09 -3.61 -1.38
C CYS A 27 1.99 -2.60 -1.02
N THR A 28 1.58 -2.50 0.26
CA THR A 28 0.58 -1.51 0.73
C THR A 28 1.16 -0.10 0.77
N LYS A 29 2.50 0.05 0.81
CA LYS A 29 3.17 1.35 0.81
C LYS A 29 3.22 2.01 -0.58
N CYS A 30 3.46 1.23 -1.64
CA CYS A 30 3.59 1.77 -3.00
C CYS A 30 2.59 1.20 -4.00
N SER A 31 1.67 0.34 -3.56
CA SER A 31 0.67 -0.38 -4.38
C SER A 31 1.26 -1.18 -5.54
N LYS A 32 2.55 -1.52 -5.48
CA LYS A 32 3.23 -2.25 -6.56
C LYS A 32 3.05 -3.75 -6.39
N PHE A 33 2.62 -4.39 -7.47
CA PHE A 33 2.39 -5.82 -7.53
C PHE A 33 3.64 -6.59 -7.96
N TYR A 34 3.90 -7.69 -7.26
CA TYR A 34 5.02 -8.59 -7.49
C TYR A 34 4.53 -10.04 -7.57
N LYS A 35 4.76 -10.70 -8.69
CA LYS A 35 4.41 -12.14 -8.85
C LYS A 35 5.21 -13.05 -7.92
N MET A 36 6.46 -12.67 -7.61
CA MET A 36 7.38 -13.48 -6.82
C MET A 36 7.74 -12.78 -5.51
N TRP A 37 7.82 -13.56 -4.42
CA TRP A 37 8.22 -13.07 -3.11
C TRP A 37 9.62 -12.46 -3.12
N SER A 38 10.58 -13.11 -3.79
CA SER A 38 11.97 -12.61 -3.89
C SER A 38 12.06 -11.24 -4.54
N ASN A 39 11.12 -10.91 -5.43
CA ASN A 39 11.08 -9.61 -6.10
C ASN A 39 10.46 -8.53 -5.20
N TYR A 40 9.48 -8.90 -4.37
CA TYR A 40 8.97 -8.05 -3.30
C TYR A 40 10.03 -7.82 -2.20
N LEU A 41 10.80 -8.83 -1.80
CA LEU A 41 11.87 -8.65 -0.81
C LEU A 41 12.99 -7.72 -1.30
N LYS A 42 13.32 -7.77 -2.59
CA LYS A 42 14.27 -6.85 -3.22
C LYS A 42 13.69 -5.45 -3.41
N HIS A 43 12.37 -5.30 -3.36
CA HIS A 43 11.74 -4.00 -3.41
C HIS A 43 12.00 -3.26 -2.11
N LYS A 44 12.94 -2.33 -2.18
CA LYS A 44 12.99 -1.22 -1.24
C LYS A 44 11.93 -0.23 -1.68
N CYS A 45 10.92 -0.01 -0.84
CA CYS A 45 10.11 1.19 -0.94
C CYS A 45 11.08 2.34 -0.65
N GLU A 46 11.48 3.07 -1.69
CA GLU A 46 12.26 4.29 -1.51
C GLU A 46 11.49 5.19 -0.52
N ALA A 47 12.24 5.98 0.24
CA ALA A 47 11.66 6.83 1.26
C ALA A 47 10.58 7.69 0.61
N PRO A 48 9.36 7.74 1.17
CA PRO A 48 8.27 8.49 0.58
C PRO A 48 8.64 9.98 0.54
N GLU A 49 8.88 10.47 -0.68
CA GLU A 49 9.19 11.88 -0.96
C GLU A 49 7.93 12.76 -0.85
N PHE A 50 6.74 12.18 -1.02
CA PHE A 50 5.46 12.88 -0.97
C PHE A 50 4.85 12.78 0.44
N LYS A 51 5.33 13.61 1.35
CA LYS A 51 4.79 13.71 2.71
C LYS A 51 3.46 14.45 2.71
N CYS A 52 2.49 13.96 3.48
CA CYS A 52 1.27 14.70 3.72
C CYS A 52 1.56 15.85 4.70
N PRO A 53 1.12 17.10 4.43
CA PRO A 53 1.29 18.19 5.37
C PRO A 53 0.33 18.11 6.58
N LEU A 54 -0.69 17.24 6.50
CA LEU A 54 -1.78 17.17 7.48
C LEU A 54 -1.65 15.98 8.45
N CYS A 55 -0.77 15.02 8.16
CA CYS A 55 -0.57 13.83 8.98
C CYS A 55 0.83 13.23 8.75
N PRO A 56 1.31 12.31 9.61
CA PRO A 56 2.60 11.64 9.42
C PRO A 56 2.62 10.62 8.26
N PHE A 57 1.56 10.56 7.44
CA PHE A 57 1.53 9.72 6.25
C PHE A 57 2.47 10.29 5.18
N ALA A 58 3.21 9.40 4.54
CA ALA A 58 4.10 9.75 3.46
C ALA A 58 3.95 8.73 2.34
N ALA A 59 3.63 9.23 1.15
CA ALA A 59 3.42 8.44 -0.03
C ALA A 59 4.68 8.39 -0.89
N PHE A 60 4.82 7.29 -1.63
CA PHE A 60 5.92 7.12 -2.57
C PHE A 60 5.65 7.76 -3.94
N LYS A 61 4.40 8.12 -4.23
CA LYS A 61 3.96 8.73 -5.49
C LYS A 61 2.95 9.83 -5.22
N ALA A 62 2.97 10.87 -6.06
CA ALA A 62 2.02 11.97 -6.00
C ALA A 62 0.56 11.49 -6.05
N PHE A 63 0.19 10.58 -6.95
CA PHE A 63 -1.19 10.06 -7.05
C PHE A 63 -1.68 9.37 -5.76
N ILE A 64 -0.78 8.65 -5.06
CA ILE A 64 -1.12 8.01 -3.79
C ILE A 64 -1.33 9.07 -2.70
N LEU A 65 -0.51 10.13 -2.67
CA LEU A 65 -0.74 11.26 -1.77
C LEU A 65 -2.04 11.99 -2.09
N THR A 66 -2.37 12.18 -3.38
CA THR A 66 -3.61 12.81 -3.82
C THR A 66 -4.83 12.00 -3.40
N ALA A 67 -4.82 10.68 -3.62
CA ALA A 67 -5.88 9.78 -3.16
C ALA A 67 -6.02 9.81 -1.64
N HIS A 68 -4.90 9.69 -0.91
CA HIS A 68 -4.87 9.83 0.55
C HIS A 68 -5.47 11.16 1.01
N ARG A 69 -5.10 12.28 0.38
CA ARG A 69 -5.67 13.59 0.70
C ARG A 69 -7.16 13.64 0.41
N ALA A 70 -7.64 13.08 -0.70
CA ALA A 70 -9.07 13.07 -1.00
C ALA A 70 -9.89 12.23 0.00
N GLU A 71 -9.35 11.10 0.46
CA GLU A 71 -10.06 10.19 1.35
C GLU A 71 -9.94 10.57 2.83
N HIS A 72 -8.77 11.03 3.28
CA HIS A 72 -8.49 11.36 4.67
C HIS A 72 -8.49 12.87 4.99
N HIS A 73 -8.33 13.72 3.97
CA HIS A 73 -8.28 15.17 4.10
C HIS A 73 -9.14 15.89 3.03
N PRO A 74 -10.42 15.51 2.87
CA PRO A 74 -11.28 16.04 1.80
C PRO A 74 -11.43 17.58 1.83
N ASP A 75 -11.16 18.21 2.98
CA ASP A 75 -11.21 19.65 3.18
C ASP A 75 -10.03 20.42 2.55
N ALA A 76 -8.92 19.75 2.23
CA ALA A 76 -7.70 20.39 1.72
C ALA A 76 -7.68 20.63 0.20
N GLY A 77 -8.83 20.52 -0.46
CA GLY A 77 -9.01 20.59 -1.91
C GLY A 77 -9.53 21.93 -2.44
N ASN A 78 -9.68 22.96 -1.61
CA ASN A 78 -10.21 24.25 -2.07
C ASN A 78 -9.56 25.44 -1.35
N THR A 79 -8.35 25.81 -1.77
CA THR A 79 -7.90 27.20 -1.91
C THR A 79 -6.66 27.28 -2.80
#